data_AF-A0A3D1XVM6-F1
#
_entry.id   AF-A0A3D1XVM6-F1
#
_cell.length_a   1.000
_cell.length_b   1.000
_cell.length_c   1.000
_cell.angle_alpha   90.00
_cell.angle_beta   90.00
_cell.angle_gamma   90.00
#
_symmetry.space_group_name_H-M   'P 1'
#
loop_
_entity.id
_entity.type
_entity.pdbx_description
1 polymer ?
#
loop_
_entity_poly.entity_id
_entity_poly.type
_entity_poly.pdbx_seq_one_letter_code
_entity_poly.pdbx_strand_id
1 'polypeptide(L)'
;AVYDGGDEKDPIAICKKALDEAINKMSQVVIIDTAGRQQVDDDLMDELKRIKETVQPHEVLFVADAMMGQQAAEIAKTFNDAVGIDGVVLTKMDGDARGGAALSIKSITGKPIRFVGMGEKLDALEPFHPDRIVSRILGMGDVMSLVEKAEENFEKEEQEELQKKFKANSFTLEDFRDQLKQVQKMGSMEQLMGMIPGAGKLKGLKVDNNAFVQIEAIINSMTPRERGKHNIINASRKRRIAQGSGTRVNDINKLLKQFAQMQKMMKKVSRGGGLNFGSLMGGGGGGFMGR
;
A
#
# COMPACT_ATOMS: atom_id res chain seq x y z
N ALA A 1 -19.14 9.18 16.33
CA ALA A 1 -19.18 10.17 17.43
C ALA A 1 -18.43 9.55 18.61
N VAL A 2 -17.72 10.35 19.40
CA VAL A 2 -17.03 9.87 20.61
C VAL A 2 -17.89 10.26 21.81
N TYR A 3 -18.13 9.30 22.72
CA TYR A 3 -18.74 9.57 24.01
C TYR A 3 -17.62 9.84 25.02
N ASP A 4 -17.60 11.04 25.58
CA ASP A 4 -16.65 11.41 26.63
C ASP A 4 -17.40 11.34 27.97
N GLY A 5 -16.90 10.51 28.91
CA GLY A 5 -17.52 10.28 30.21
C GLY A 5 -17.60 11.53 31.10
N GLY A 6 -16.96 12.63 30.69
CA GLY A 6 -16.93 13.88 31.45
C GLY A 6 -16.20 13.70 32.77
N ASP A 7 -16.84 14.07 33.88
CA ASP A 7 -16.28 13.91 35.23
C ASP A 7 -16.48 12.51 35.82
N GLU A 8 -17.22 11.62 35.14
CA GLU A 8 -17.42 10.25 35.60
C GLU A 8 -16.09 9.48 35.55
N LYS A 9 -15.74 8.84 36.66
CA LYS A 9 -14.48 8.08 36.78
C LYS A 9 -14.69 6.58 36.87
N ASP A 10 -15.91 6.12 37.11
CA ASP A 10 -16.22 4.69 37.13
C ASP A 10 -16.38 4.16 35.69
N PRO A 11 -15.48 3.27 35.21
CA PRO A 11 -15.55 2.73 33.85
C PRO A 11 -16.87 2.03 33.55
N ILE A 12 -17.49 1.41 34.56
CA ILE A 12 -18.76 0.69 34.41
C ILE A 12 -19.90 1.69 34.16
N ALA A 13 -19.94 2.78 34.94
CA ALA A 13 -20.92 3.84 34.77
C ALA A 13 -20.76 4.55 33.41
N ILE A 14 -19.52 4.78 32.97
CA ILE A 14 -19.23 5.36 31.64
C ILE A 14 -19.78 4.45 30.55
N CYS A 15 -19.49 3.14 30.60
CA CYS A 15 -19.94 2.19 29.59
C CYS A 15 -21.47 2.11 29.50
N LYS A 16 -22.18 2.12 30.64
CA LYS A 16 -23.65 2.13 30.66
C LYS A 16 -24.22 3.38 29.98
N LYS A 17 -23.75 4.57 30.40
CA LYS A 17 -24.22 5.84 29.84
C LYS A 17 -23.90 5.94 28.33
N ALA A 18 -22.72 5.48 27.92
CA ALA A 18 -22.33 5.43 26.52
C ALA A 18 -23.26 4.54 25.68
N LEU A 19 -23.68 3.39 26.23
CA LEU A 19 -24.61 2.48 25.56
C LEU A 19 -26.01 3.10 25.44
N ASP A 20 -26.53 3.72 26.51
CA ASP A 20 -27.80 4.42 26.48
C ASP A 20 -27.80 5.55 25.43
N GLU A 21 -26.72 6.32 25.36
CA GLU A 21 -26.57 7.35 24.33
C GLU A 21 -26.48 6.77 22.92
N ALA A 22 -25.74 5.68 22.73
CA ALA A 22 -25.64 5.00 21.45
C ALA A 22 -27.02 4.51 20.97
N ILE A 23 -27.85 3.96 21.86
CA ILE A 23 -29.24 3.56 21.59
C ILE A 23 -30.07 4.77 21.18
N ASN A 24 -30.01 5.85 21.95
CA ASN A 24 -30.76 7.09 21.65
C ASN A 24 -30.36 7.70 20.30
N LYS A 25 -29.09 7.55 19.91
CA LYS A 25 -28.56 7.99 18.60
C LYS A 25 -28.79 6.97 17.48
N MET A 26 -29.45 5.84 17.74
CA MET A 26 -29.65 4.74 16.79
C MET A 26 -28.34 4.26 16.15
N SER A 27 -27.27 4.21 16.95
CA SER A 27 -25.96 3.74 16.49
C SER A 27 -25.99 2.23 16.28
N GLN A 28 -25.48 1.76 15.15
CA GLN A 28 -25.46 0.34 14.81
C GLN A 28 -24.25 -0.40 15.39
N VAL A 29 -23.15 0.32 15.58
CA VAL A 29 -21.87 -0.22 16.06
C VAL A 29 -21.39 0.66 17.20
N VAL A 30 -21.02 0.01 18.31
CA VAL A 30 -20.41 0.64 19.47
C VAL A 30 -19.08 -0.05 19.71
N ILE A 31 -18.01 0.73 19.78
CA ILE A 31 -16.68 0.26 20.12
C ILE A 31 -16.35 0.84 21.49
N ILE A 32 -16.05 -0.03 22.44
CA ILE A 32 -15.61 0.35 23.78
C ILE A 32 -14.11 0.14 23.83
N ASP A 33 -13.38 1.25 23.92
CA ASP A 33 -11.94 1.22 24.16
C ASP A 33 -11.68 1.22 25.67
N THR A 34 -11.00 0.19 26.14
CA THR A 34 -10.68 0.01 27.57
C THR A 34 -9.23 0.39 27.82
N ALA A 35 -8.91 0.80 29.06
CA ALA A 35 -7.52 1.09 29.42
C ALA A 35 -6.61 -0.11 29.15
N GLY A 36 -5.48 0.14 28.48
CA GLY A 36 -4.43 -0.86 28.31
C GLY A 36 -3.48 -0.91 29.51
N ARG A 37 -2.88 -2.08 29.79
CA ARG A 37 -1.74 -2.21 30.71
C ARG A 37 -0.69 -3.17 30.13
N GLN A 38 0.57 -2.88 30.43
CA GLN A 38 1.72 -3.70 29.97
C GLN A 38 1.83 -5.04 30.70
N GLN A 39 1.25 -5.14 31.90
CA GLN A 39 1.23 -6.35 32.71
C GLN A 39 -0.22 -6.65 33.08
N VAL A 40 -0.55 -7.94 33.08
CA VAL A 40 -1.82 -8.42 33.61
C VAL A 40 -1.80 -8.20 35.12
N ASP A 41 -2.76 -7.44 35.61
CA ASP A 41 -2.99 -7.17 37.03
C ASP A 41 -4.43 -7.59 37.38
N ASP A 42 -4.63 -8.14 38.56
CA ASP A 42 -5.90 -8.74 38.99
C ASP A 42 -7.01 -7.68 39.05
N ASP A 43 -6.67 -6.46 39.49
CA ASP A 43 -7.60 -5.33 39.54
C ASP A 43 -8.15 -4.98 38.15
N LEU A 44 -7.29 -4.99 37.12
CA LEU A 44 -7.71 -4.73 35.74
C LEU A 44 -8.61 -5.86 35.23
N MET A 45 -8.24 -7.12 35.49
CA MET A 45 -9.02 -8.25 35.03
C MET A 45 -10.42 -8.25 35.65
N ASP A 46 -10.54 -7.91 36.92
CA ASP A 46 -11.83 -7.81 37.59
C ASP A 46 -12.65 -6.61 37.10
N GLU A 47 -12.02 -5.48 36.79
CA GLU A 47 -12.67 -4.37 36.09
C GLU A 47 -13.23 -4.81 34.73
N LEU A 48 -12.43 -5.47 33.89
CA LEU A 48 -12.83 -5.94 32.58
C LEU A 48 -13.95 -6.99 32.63
N LYS A 49 -13.92 -7.90 33.61
CA LYS A 49 -15.02 -8.85 33.85
C LYS A 49 -16.32 -8.11 34.16
N ARG A 50 -16.27 -7.11 35.05
CA ARG A 50 -17.44 -6.30 35.41
C ARG A 50 -17.99 -5.50 34.23
N ILE A 51 -17.12 -4.93 33.39
CA ILE A 51 -17.52 -4.26 32.15
C ILE A 51 -18.22 -5.26 31.22
N LYS A 52 -17.63 -6.46 31.01
CA LYS A 52 -18.20 -7.50 30.15
C LYS A 52 -19.57 -7.98 30.65
N GLU A 53 -19.71 -8.23 31.95
CA GLU A 53 -20.98 -8.62 32.57
C GLU A 53 -22.06 -7.54 32.42
N THR A 54 -21.65 -6.27 32.52
CA THR A 54 -22.55 -5.12 32.45
C THR A 54 -23.01 -4.83 31.02
N VAL A 55 -22.07 -4.79 30.07
CA VAL A 55 -22.32 -4.36 28.69
C VAL A 55 -22.79 -5.52 27.82
N GLN A 56 -22.42 -6.75 28.15
CA GLN A 56 -22.68 -7.95 27.36
C GLN A 56 -22.28 -7.78 25.88
N PRO A 57 -20.99 -7.48 25.59
CA PRO A 57 -20.54 -7.23 24.23
C PRO A 57 -20.69 -8.47 23.35
N HIS A 58 -21.00 -8.24 22.07
CA HIS A 58 -21.14 -9.30 21.06
C HIS A 58 -19.78 -9.92 20.68
N GLU A 59 -18.73 -9.12 20.68
CA GLU A 59 -17.36 -9.54 20.36
C GLU A 59 -16.39 -8.86 21.32
N VAL A 60 -15.47 -9.63 21.91
CA VAL A 60 -14.34 -9.13 22.69
C VAL A 60 -13.05 -9.34 21.91
N LEU A 61 -12.40 -8.24 21.50
CA LEU A 61 -11.18 -8.28 20.70
C LEU A 61 -9.95 -7.98 21.55
N PHE A 62 -8.98 -8.90 21.57
CA PHE A 62 -7.68 -8.67 22.20
C PHE A 62 -6.73 -7.99 21.21
N VAL A 63 -6.16 -6.85 21.58
CA VAL A 63 -5.21 -6.11 20.74
C VAL A 63 -3.79 -6.42 21.22
N ALA A 64 -2.97 -6.99 20.34
CA ALA A 64 -1.60 -7.37 20.65
C ALA A 64 -0.58 -6.68 19.73
N ASP A 65 0.60 -6.38 20.27
CA ASP A 65 1.73 -5.92 19.46
C ASP A 65 2.44 -7.13 18.84
N ALA A 66 2.56 -7.14 17.51
CA ALA A 66 3.21 -8.23 16.79
C ALA A 66 4.71 -8.37 17.12
N MET A 67 5.35 -7.28 17.56
CA MET A 67 6.78 -7.28 17.92
C MET A 67 7.05 -8.00 19.25
N MET A 68 6.06 -8.16 20.12
CA MET A 68 6.21 -8.85 21.42
C MET A 68 6.42 -10.36 21.27
N GLY A 69 6.22 -10.92 20.07
CA GLY A 69 6.53 -12.32 19.79
C GLY A 69 5.77 -13.30 20.69
N GLN A 70 6.50 -14.16 21.39
CA GLN A 70 5.90 -15.18 22.26
C GLN A 70 5.23 -14.60 23.52
N GLN A 71 5.72 -13.47 24.03
CA GLN A 71 5.14 -12.84 25.23
C GLN A 71 3.69 -12.40 25.01
N ALA A 72 3.37 -11.96 23.79
CA ALA A 72 1.99 -11.62 23.42
C ALA A 72 1.04 -12.82 23.55
N ALA A 73 1.52 -14.03 23.30
CA ALA A 73 0.70 -15.23 23.37
C ALA A 73 0.36 -15.65 24.81
N GLU A 74 1.29 -15.44 25.75
CA GLU A 74 1.04 -15.66 27.18
C GLU A 74 0.02 -14.65 27.72
N ILE A 75 0.18 -13.37 27.38
CA ILE A 75 -0.77 -12.33 27.78
C ILE A 75 -2.16 -12.62 27.19
N ALA A 76 -2.22 -12.97 25.90
CA ALA A 76 -3.48 -13.32 25.24
C ALA A 76 -4.17 -14.52 25.91
N LYS A 77 -3.38 -15.50 26.38
CA LYS A 77 -3.90 -16.65 27.14
C LYS A 77 -4.55 -16.19 28.43
N THR A 78 -3.83 -15.40 29.24
CA THR A 78 -4.35 -14.93 30.52
C THR A 78 -5.62 -14.10 30.35
N PHE A 79 -5.68 -13.23 29.34
CA PHE A 79 -6.88 -12.48 28.98
C PHE A 79 -8.04 -13.39 28.55
N ASN A 80 -7.75 -14.39 27.72
CA ASN A 80 -8.76 -15.35 27.29
C ASN A 80 -9.29 -16.19 28.46
N ASP A 81 -8.43 -16.59 29.39
CA ASP A 81 -8.81 -17.42 30.53
C ASP A 81 -9.61 -16.61 31.58
N ALA A 82 -9.27 -15.34 31.77
CA ALA A 82 -9.91 -14.49 32.78
C ALA A 82 -11.20 -13.80 32.30
N VAL A 83 -11.18 -13.21 31.10
CA VAL A 83 -12.29 -12.40 30.56
C VAL A 83 -13.00 -13.14 29.43
N GLY A 84 -12.27 -13.94 28.64
CA GLY A 84 -12.79 -14.60 27.44
C GLY A 84 -12.83 -13.64 26.25
N ILE A 85 -12.07 -13.97 25.21
CA ILE A 85 -11.96 -13.18 23.99
C ILE A 85 -12.52 -13.96 22.80
N ASP A 86 -12.99 -13.25 21.77
CA ASP A 86 -13.61 -13.83 20.56
C ASP A 86 -12.72 -13.68 19.33
N GLY A 87 -11.83 -12.69 19.35
CA GLY A 87 -10.88 -12.46 18.28
C GLY A 87 -9.65 -11.69 18.74
N VAL A 88 -8.67 -11.63 17.85
CA VAL A 88 -7.40 -10.93 18.07
C VAL A 88 -7.16 -9.92 16.97
N VAL A 89 -6.62 -8.76 17.34
CA VAL A 89 -6.10 -7.75 16.41
C VAL A 89 -4.60 -7.65 16.64
N LEU A 90 -3.79 -7.79 15.59
CA LEU A 90 -2.34 -7.64 15.67
C LEU A 90 -1.91 -6.29 15.14
N THR A 91 -1.20 -5.51 15.93
CA THR A 91 -0.71 -4.18 15.53
C THR A 91 0.78 -4.24 15.17
N LYS A 92 1.27 -3.20 14.49
CA LYS A 92 2.69 -3.05 14.10
C LYS A 92 3.23 -4.20 13.25
N MET A 93 2.37 -4.74 12.38
CA MET A 93 2.72 -5.83 11.45
C MET A 93 3.54 -5.32 10.25
N ASP A 94 3.75 -4.02 10.11
CA ASP A 94 4.63 -3.38 9.12
C ASP A 94 6.11 -3.42 9.49
N GLY A 95 6.45 -3.69 10.74
CA GLY A 95 7.83 -3.86 11.20
C GLY A 95 8.46 -5.21 10.83
N ASP A 96 9.65 -5.50 11.39
CA ASP A 96 10.36 -6.78 11.23
C ASP A 96 9.71 -7.94 12.02
N ALA A 97 8.44 -7.77 12.41
CA ALA A 97 7.67 -8.81 13.06
C ALA A 97 7.41 -9.93 12.04
N ARG A 98 8.18 -11.02 12.14
CA ARG A 98 8.08 -12.21 11.26
C ARG A 98 6.82 -13.04 11.49
N GLY A 99 5.70 -12.45 11.89
CA GLY A 99 4.41 -13.15 12.05
C GLY A 99 4.34 -14.24 13.14
N GLY A 100 5.41 -14.51 13.87
CA GLY A 100 5.46 -15.58 14.89
C GLY A 100 4.50 -15.36 16.06
N ALA A 101 4.20 -14.11 16.41
CA ALA A 101 3.18 -13.76 17.41
C ALA A 101 1.78 -14.24 16.98
N ALA A 102 1.44 -14.10 15.70
CA ALA A 102 0.16 -14.54 15.14
C ALA A 102 -0.06 -16.04 15.33
N LEU A 103 0.96 -16.83 14.96
CA LEU A 103 0.93 -18.28 15.12
C LEU A 103 0.85 -18.69 16.58
N SER A 104 1.64 -18.04 17.44
CA SER A 104 1.70 -18.35 18.87
C SER A 104 0.36 -18.07 19.56
N ILE A 105 -0.23 -16.90 19.30
CA ILE A 105 -1.53 -16.52 19.87
C ILE A 105 -2.63 -17.46 19.38
N LYS A 106 -2.68 -17.76 18.07
CA LYS A 106 -3.69 -18.68 17.52
C LYS A 106 -3.57 -20.08 18.11
N SER A 107 -2.35 -20.58 18.27
CA SER A 107 -2.07 -21.91 18.83
C SER A 107 -2.49 -22.01 20.30
N ILE A 108 -2.24 -20.96 21.09
CA ILE A 108 -2.49 -20.97 22.54
C ILE A 108 -3.94 -20.63 22.88
N THR A 109 -4.50 -19.58 22.27
CA THR A 109 -5.87 -19.13 22.58
C THR A 109 -6.93 -19.87 21.77
N GLY A 110 -6.57 -20.43 20.61
CA GLY A 110 -7.52 -20.98 19.64
C GLY A 110 -8.35 -19.93 18.89
N LYS A 111 -8.24 -18.64 19.25
CA LYS A 111 -9.12 -17.58 18.74
C LYS A 111 -8.66 -17.03 17.39
N PRO A 112 -9.58 -16.68 16.48
CA PRO A 112 -9.23 -16.15 15.17
C PRO A 112 -8.56 -14.77 15.29
N ILE A 113 -7.58 -14.51 14.43
CA ILE A 113 -7.07 -13.16 14.23
C ILE A 113 -7.99 -12.51 13.19
N ARG A 114 -8.57 -11.36 13.52
CA ARG A 114 -9.58 -10.67 12.71
C ARG A 114 -8.94 -9.59 11.83
N PHE A 115 -8.04 -8.80 12.41
CA PHE A 115 -7.43 -7.64 11.76
C PHE A 115 -5.93 -7.53 12.05
N VAL A 116 -5.24 -6.82 11.16
CA VAL A 116 -3.83 -6.44 11.28
C VAL A 116 -3.65 -4.94 11.06
N GLY A 117 -2.87 -4.30 11.92
CA GLY A 117 -2.42 -2.92 11.75
C GLY A 117 -1.08 -2.90 11.02
N MET A 118 -1.07 -2.32 9.82
CA MET A 118 0.08 -2.19 8.91
C MET A 118 0.71 -0.79 8.94
N GLY A 119 0.45 -0.02 10.00
CA GLY A 119 0.96 1.33 10.19
C GLY A 119 0.17 2.13 11.22
N GLU A 120 0.51 3.41 11.36
CA GLU A 120 -0.07 4.30 12.40
C GLU A 120 -1.32 5.07 11.92
N LYS A 121 -1.59 5.06 10.62
CA LYS A 121 -2.71 5.82 10.05
C LYS A 121 -4.03 5.06 10.18
N LEU A 122 -5.15 5.80 10.13
CA LEU A 122 -6.50 5.24 10.24
C LEU A 122 -6.84 4.25 9.10
N ASP A 123 -6.22 4.40 7.94
CA ASP A 123 -6.39 3.53 6.77
C ASP A 123 -5.46 2.29 6.80
N ALA A 124 -4.64 2.14 7.84
CA ALA A 124 -3.67 1.05 7.95
C ALA A 124 -4.21 -0.20 8.68
N LEU A 125 -5.50 -0.24 9.02
CA LEU A 125 -6.14 -1.43 9.60
C LEU A 125 -6.73 -2.29 8.48
N GLU A 126 -6.17 -3.48 8.28
CA GLU A 126 -6.57 -4.42 7.23
C GLU A 126 -7.15 -5.72 7.83
N PRO A 127 -8.04 -6.43 7.13
CA PRO A 127 -8.43 -7.79 7.49
C PRO A 127 -7.23 -8.73 7.55
N PHE A 128 -7.24 -9.67 8.50
CA PHE A 128 -6.19 -10.68 8.59
C PHE A 128 -6.36 -11.75 7.50
N HIS A 129 -5.32 -11.93 6.69
CA HIS A 129 -5.23 -12.99 5.69
C HIS A 129 -4.11 -13.97 6.05
N PRO A 130 -4.42 -15.22 6.44
CA PRO A 130 -3.41 -16.21 6.84
C PRO A 130 -2.32 -16.42 5.79
N ASP A 131 -2.70 -16.48 4.51
CA ASP A 131 -1.79 -16.78 3.39
C ASP A 131 -0.67 -15.73 3.25
N ARG A 132 -0.99 -14.46 3.50
CA ARG A 132 -0.03 -13.34 3.48
C ARG A 132 0.99 -13.42 4.62
N ILE A 133 0.58 -13.93 5.78
CA ILE A 133 1.48 -14.11 6.92
C ILE A 133 2.37 -15.34 6.73
N VAL A 134 1.81 -16.44 6.22
CA VAL A 134 2.57 -17.66 5.93
C VAL A 134 3.64 -17.40 4.87
N SER A 135 3.31 -16.69 3.79
CA SER A 135 4.29 -16.30 2.78
C SER A 135 5.40 -15.43 3.35
N ARG A 136 5.08 -14.47 4.24
CA ARG A 136 6.09 -13.65 4.93
C ARG A 136 6.99 -14.46 5.87
N ILE A 137 6.42 -15.40 6.64
CA ILE A 137 7.17 -16.30 7.53
C ILE A 137 8.13 -17.19 6.73
N LEU A 138 7.65 -17.77 5.63
CA LEU A 138 8.41 -18.69 4.78
C LEU A 138 9.43 -17.97 3.88
N GLY A 139 9.53 -16.63 3.96
CA GLY A 139 10.38 -15.83 3.06
C GLY A 139 9.93 -15.87 1.60
N MET A 140 8.74 -16.41 1.32
CA MET A 140 8.08 -16.44 0.00
C MET A 140 7.24 -15.18 -0.26
N GLY A 141 7.27 -14.21 0.67
CA GLY A 141 6.51 -12.96 0.61
C GLY A 141 6.83 -12.09 -0.62
N ASP A 142 7.96 -12.32 -1.28
CA ASP A 142 8.29 -11.67 -2.54
C ASP A 142 7.70 -12.37 -3.77
N VAL A 143 7.28 -13.63 -3.70
CA VAL A 143 6.78 -14.35 -4.90
C VAL A 143 5.26 -14.33 -4.99
N MET A 144 4.55 -14.47 -3.87
CA MET A 144 3.07 -14.39 -3.90
C MET A 144 2.55 -12.96 -3.99
N SER A 145 3.23 -11.97 -3.42
CA SER A 145 2.85 -10.56 -3.60
C SER A 145 3.07 -10.08 -5.05
N LEU A 146 4.06 -10.64 -5.76
CA LEU A 146 4.26 -10.42 -7.20
C LEU A 146 3.17 -11.08 -8.05
N VAL A 147 2.56 -12.17 -7.58
CA VAL A 147 1.46 -12.85 -8.27
C VAL A 147 0.11 -12.21 -7.90
N GLU A 148 -0.13 -11.83 -6.65
CA GLU A 148 -1.35 -11.12 -6.23
C GLU A 148 -1.40 -9.66 -6.72
N LYS A 149 -0.30 -8.89 -6.71
CA LYS A 149 -0.29 -7.55 -7.33
C LYS A 149 -0.31 -7.59 -8.85
N ALA A 150 0.09 -8.72 -9.46
CA ALA A 150 -0.20 -8.97 -10.86
C ALA A 150 -1.71 -9.24 -11.03
N GLU A 151 -2.31 -10.11 -10.23
CA GLU A 151 -3.71 -10.51 -10.41
C GLU A 151 -4.74 -9.45 -9.98
N GLU A 152 -4.49 -8.62 -8.96
CA GLU A 152 -5.42 -7.57 -8.50
C GLU A 152 -5.38 -6.30 -9.36
N ASN A 153 -4.30 -6.05 -10.12
CA ASN A 153 -4.20 -4.92 -11.05
C ASN A 153 -4.40 -5.31 -12.52
N PHE A 154 -4.85 -6.53 -12.80
CA PHE A 154 -5.19 -6.95 -14.16
C PHE A 154 -6.69 -7.00 -14.34
N GLU A 155 -7.27 -5.82 -14.54
CA GLU A 155 -8.47 -5.66 -15.34
C GLU A 155 -8.19 -6.29 -16.71
N LYS A 156 -8.69 -7.52 -16.92
CA LYS A 156 -8.57 -8.25 -18.19
C LYS A 156 -9.03 -7.40 -19.40
N GLU A 157 -9.93 -6.45 -19.17
CA GLU A 157 -10.42 -5.52 -20.18
C GLU A 157 -9.37 -4.46 -20.57
N GLU A 158 -8.68 -3.85 -19.59
CA GLU A 158 -7.64 -2.84 -19.84
C GLU A 158 -6.42 -3.47 -20.53
N GLN A 159 -6.06 -4.71 -20.15
CA GLN A 159 -5.01 -5.48 -20.82
C GLN A 159 -5.35 -5.81 -22.28
N GLU A 160 -6.60 -6.18 -22.58
CA GLU A 160 -7.02 -6.46 -23.95
C GLU A 160 -7.03 -5.21 -24.83
N GLU A 161 -7.48 -4.08 -24.30
CA GLU A 161 -7.39 -2.79 -25.00
C GLU A 161 -5.95 -2.34 -25.23
N LEU A 162 -5.10 -2.49 -24.21
CA LEU A 162 -3.66 -2.22 -24.30
C LEU A 162 -3.03 -3.14 -25.36
N GLN A 163 -3.29 -4.44 -25.35
CA GLN A 163 -2.79 -5.38 -26.36
C GLN A 163 -3.30 -5.06 -27.77
N LYS A 164 -4.57 -4.65 -27.93
CA LYS A 164 -5.14 -4.19 -29.21
C LYS A 164 -4.46 -2.90 -29.69
N LYS A 165 -4.24 -1.93 -28.80
CA LYS A 165 -3.50 -0.67 -29.09
C LYS A 165 -2.00 -0.90 -29.34
N PHE A 166 -1.39 -1.90 -28.69
CA PHE A 166 0.00 -2.32 -28.90
C PHE A 166 0.18 -2.98 -30.28
N LYS A 167 -0.79 -3.79 -30.72
CA LYS A 167 -0.81 -4.36 -32.08
C LYS A 167 -1.09 -3.30 -33.15
N ALA A 168 -1.83 -2.24 -32.82
CA ALA A 168 -2.21 -1.17 -33.74
C ALA A 168 -1.15 -0.06 -33.94
N ASN A 169 0.05 -0.17 -33.33
CA ASN A 169 1.14 0.82 -33.49
C ASN A 169 0.78 2.26 -33.07
N SER A 170 -0.24 2.41 -32.23
CA SER A 170 -0.94 3.67 -31.95
C SER A 170 -0.65 4.22 -30.56
N PHE A 171 0.57 4.08 -30.06
CA PHE A 171 0.94 4.60 -28.74
C PHE A 171 1.10 6.13 -28.79
N THR A 172 0.22 6.85 -28.10
CA THR A 172 0.12 8.32 -28.09
C THR A 172 0.66 8.94 -26.81
N LEU A 173 0.83 10.27 -26.79
CA LEU A 173 1.22 11.00 -25.56
C LEU A 173 0.13 10.96 -24.48
N GLU A 174 -1.12 10.71 -24.85
CA GLU A 174 -2.22 10.53 -23.91
C GLU A 174 -2.09 9.21 -23.16
N ASP A 175 -1.85 8.12 -23.89
CA ASP A 175 -1.56 6.80 -23.29
C ASP A 175 -0.34 6.87 -22.37
N PHE A 176 0.70 7.62 -22.78
CA PHE A 176 1.89 7.82 -21.94
C PHE A 176 1.57 8.51 -20.62
N ARG A 177 0.74 9.55 -20.63
CA ARG A 177 0.30 10.24 -19.40
C ARG A 177 -0.46 9.28 -18.50
N ASP A 178 -1.40 8.53 -19.06
CA ASP A 178 -2.30 7.68 -18.28
C ASP A 178 -1.53 6.53 -17.63
N GLN A 179 -0.55 5.96 -18.32
CA GLN A 179 0.40 4.99 -17.76
C GLN A 179 1.24 5.59 -16.63
N LEU A 180 1.74 6.81 -16.78
CA LEU A 180 2.48 7.48 -15.70
C LEU A 180 1.61 7.76 -14.47
N LYS A 181 0.32 8.07 -14.67
CA LYS A 181 -0.64 8.21 -13.57
C LYS A 181 -0.89 6.90 -12.84
N GLN A 182 -1.00 5.79 -13.56
CA GLN A 182 -1.13 4.46 -12.95
C GLN A 182 0.11 4.13 -12.11
N VAL A 183 1.31 4.40 -12.62
CA VAL A 183 2.56 4.22 -11.87
C VAL A 183 2.63 5.11 -10.63
N GLN A 184 2.17 6.37 -10.72
CA GLN A 184 2.10 7.27 -9.56
C GLN A 184 1.11 6.76 -8.48
N LYS A 185 -0.03 6.19 -8.88
CA LYS A 185 -1.03 5.61 -7.97
C LYS A 185 -0.50 4.39 -7.21
N MET A 186 0.44 3.64 -7.80
CA MET A 186 1.04 2.46 -7.17
C MET A 186 2.10 2.78 -6.09
N GLY A 187 2.43 4.06 -5.86
CA GLY A 187 3.29 4.50 -4.75
C GLY A 187 4.74 4.81 -5.14
N SER A 188 5.47 5.44 -4.21
CA SER A 188 6.78 6.07 -4.39
C SER A 188 7.80 5.19 -5.13
N MET A 189 8.47 5.75 -6.13
CA MET A 189 9.58 5.12 -6.88
C MET A 189 10.69 4.53 -5.99
N GLU A 190 10.77 4.94 -4.72
CA GLU A 190 11.65 4.35 -3.70
C GLU A 190 11.34 2.88 -3.40
N GLN A 191 10.07 2.47 -3.39
CA GLN A 191 9.69 1.07 -3.20
C GLN A 191 10.01 0.22 -4.44
N LEU A 192 9.81 0.76 -5.66
CA LEU A 192 10.15 0.04 -6.89
C LEU A 192 11.67 -0.07 -7.13
N MET A 193 12.46 0.95 -6.77
CA MET A 193 13.93 0.85 -6.80
C MET A 193 14.47 -0.18 -5.79
N GLY A 194 13.75 -0.42 -4.69
CA GLY A 194 14.07 -1.47 -3.72
C GLY A 194 13.89 -2.89 -4.26
N MET A 195 13.10 -3.08 -5.33
CA MET A 195 12.76 -4.40 -5.90
C MET A 195 13.63 -4.81 -7.11
N ILE A 196 14.57 -3.97 -7.57
CA ILE A 196 15.46 -4.28 -8.71
C ILE A 196 16.78 -4.89 -8.21
N PRO A 197 17.08 -6.18 -8.53
CA PRO A 197 18.37 -6.78 -8.21
C PRO A 197 19.53 -6.00 -8.85
N GLY A 198 20.51 -5.57 -8.07
CA GLY A 198 21.69 -4.84 -8.55
C GLY A 198 21.60 -3.31 -8.53
N ALA A 199 20.47 -2.72 -8.12
CA ALA A 199 20.31 -1.27 -8.00
C ALA A 199 21.00 -0.65 -6.75
N GLY A 200 21.70 -1.44 -5.94
CA GLY A 200 22.45 -0.96 -4.77
C GLY A 200 23.50 0.13 -5.08
N LYS A 201 23.97 0.23 -6.32
CA LYS A 201 24.89 1.28 -6.78
C LYS A 201 24.21 2.59 -7.21
N LEU A 202 22.88 2.67 -7.20
CA LEU A 202 22.09 3.85 -7.58
C LEU A 202 21.33 4.49 -6.40
N LYS A 203 21.57 4.03 -5.16
CA LYS A 203 21.07 4.69 -3.94
C LYS A 203 21.63 6.11 -3.87
N GLY A 204 20.75 7.12 -4.03
CA GLY A 204 21.10 8.54 -3.93
C GLY A 204 20.47 9.45 -4.98
N LEU A 205 19.86 8.91 -6.03
CA LEU A 205 19.04 9.70 -6.94
C LEU A 205 17.68 9.97 -6.27
N LYS A 206 17.54 11.15 -5.64
CA LYS A 206 16.23 11.68 -5.26
C LYS A 206 15.35 11.70 -6.49
N VAL A 207 14.39 10.79 -6.57
CA VAL A 207 13.37 10.83 -7.60
C VAL A 207 12.45 11.98 -7.24
N ASP A 208 12.56 13.07 -7.99
CA ASP A 208 11.76 14.26 -7.76
C ASP A 208 10.29 13.95 -8.09
N ASN A 209 9.44 13.82 -7.07
CA ASN A 209 7.99 13.63 -7.24
C ASN A 209 7.36 14.74 -8.09
N ASN A 210 7.98 15.92 -8.16
CA ASN A 210 7.53 17.03 -9.00
C ASN A 210 7.73 16.77 -10.51
N ALA A 211 8.61 15.84 -10.90
CA ALA A 211 8.87 15.56 -12.31
C ALA A 211 7.64 14.95 -13.00
N PHE A 212 6.88 14.10 -12.30
CA PHE A 212 5.64 13.51 -12.85
C PHE A 212 4.53 14.54 -13.00
N VAL A 213 4.35 15.39 -11.99
CA VAL A 213 3.41 16.52 -12.04
C VAL A 213 3.75 17.46 -13.20
N GLN A 214 5.05 17.71 -13.42
CA GLN A 214 5.52 18.53 -14.54
C GLN A 214 5.21 17.88 -15.90
N ILE A 215 5.42 16.58 -16.04
CA ILE A 215 5.09 15.82 -17.27
C ILE A 215 3.58 15.88 -17.54
N GLU A 216 2.76 15.68 -16.52
CA GLU A 216 1.31 15.77 -16.63
C GLU A 216 0.86 17.18 -17.08
N ALA A 217 1.39 18.23 -16.45
CA ALA A 217 1.08 19.62 -16.79
C ALA A 217 1.43 19.94 -18.26
N ILE A 218 2.57 19.43 -18.75
CA ILE A 218 2.99 19.58 -20.15
C ILE A 218 2.01 18.90 -21.10
N ILE A 219 1.60 17.65 -20.82
CA ILE A 219 0.71 16.89 -21.71
C ILE A 219 -0.71 17.46 -21.71
N ASN A 220 -1.20 17.89 -20.54
CA ASN A 220 -2.52 18.54 -20.42
C ASN A 220 -2.58 19.87 -21.18
N SER A 221 -1.45 20.57 -21.32
CA SER A 221 -1.32 21.81 -22.11
C SER A 221 -1.26 21.60 -23.64
N MET A 222 -1.32 20.35 -24.10
CA MET A 222 -1.42 19.98 -25.51
C MET A 222 -2.88 19.80 -25.94
N THR A 223 -3.14 20.08 -27.22
CA THR A 223 -4.42 19.77 -27.86
C THR A 223 -4.53 18.28 -28.17
N PRO A 224 -5.74 17.70 -28.31
CA PRO A 224 -5.92 16.28 -28.65
C PRO A 224 -5.16 15.86 -29.92
N ARG A 225 -5.10 16.75 -30.92
CA ARG A 225 -4.33 16.51 -32.16
C ARG A 225 -2.82 16.40 -31.90
N GLU A 226 -2.28 17.21 -30.99
CA GLU A 226 -0.85 17.17 -30.62
C GLU A 226 -0.53 15.94 -29.77
N ARG A 227 -1.46 15.50 -28.90
CA ARG A 227 -1.31 14.27 -28.10
C ARG A 227 -1.27 13.03 -28.97
N GLY A 228 -2.17 12.95 -29.96
CA GLY A 228 -2.23 11.83 -30.90
C GLY A 228 -1.09 11.82 -31.92
N LYS A 229 -0.52 13.00 -32.27
CA LYS A 229 0.57 13.12 -33.24
C LYS A 229 1.67 14.06 -32.75
N HIS A 230 2.58 13.54 -31.95
CA HIS A 230 3.71 14.30 -31.39
C HIS A 230 4.62 14.98 -32.46
N ASN A 231 4.68 14.45 -33.68
CA ASN A 231 5.49 14.98 -34.78
C ASN A 231 5.10 16.39 -35.24
N ILE A 232 3.88 16.85 -34.95
CA ILE A 232 3.40 18.18 -35.36
C ILE A 232 3.86 19.28 -34.39
N ILE A 233 4.49 18.93 -33.27
CA ILE A 233 4.90 19.85 -32.20
C ILE A 233 6.16 20.62 -32.63
N ASN A 234 5.93 21.71 -33.35
CA ASN A 234 6.96 22.65 -33.79
C ASN A 234 7.34 23.66 -32.69
N ALA A 235 8.33 24.53 -32.96
CA ALA A 235 8.82 25.52 -31.99
C ALA A 235 7.72 26.46 -31.47
N SER A 236 6.77 26.87 -32.31
CA SER A 236 5.65 27.72 -31.90
C SER A 236 4.73 27.02 -30.91
N ARG A 237 4.40 25.75 -31.17
CA ARG A 237 3.57 24.92 -30.27
C ARG A 237 4.27 24.65 -28.95
N LYS A 238 5.58 24.42 -28.96
CA LYS A 238 6.38 24.26 -27.73
C LYS A 238 6.32 25.50 -26.84
N ARG A 239 6.39 26.71 -27.41
CA ARG A 239 6.25 27.95 -26.62
C ARG A 239 4.88 28.08 -25.98
N ARG A 240 3.80 27.77 -26.72
CA ARG A 240 2.43 27.77 -26.19
C ARG A 240 2.27 26.76 -25.05
N ILE A 241 2.74 25.53 -25.26
CA ILE A 241 2.67 24.46 -24.25
C ILE A 241 3.45 24.88 -23.00
N ALA A 242 4.67 25.41 -23.15
CA ALA A 242 5.51 25.87 -22.04
C ALA A 242 4.82 26.96 -21.19
N GLN A 243 4.14 27.90 -21.84
CA GLN A 243 3.36 28.93 -21.15
C GLN A 243 2.15 28.34 -20.42
N GLY A 244 1.45 27.38 -21.03
CA GLY A 244 0.29 26.72 -20.42
C GLY A 244 0.64 25.81 -19.24
N SER A 245 1.81 25.16 -19.27
CA SER A 245 2.26 24.23 -18.23
C SER A 245 3.16 24.87 -17.16
N GLY A 246 3.55 26.15 -17.32
CA GLY A 246 4.50 26.81 -16.44
C GLY A 246 5.93 26.25 -16.53
N THR A 247 6.30 25.62 -17.65
CA THR A 247 7.60 24.94 -17.84
C THR A 247 8.46 25.61 -18.90
N ARG A 248 9.70 25.16 -19.09
CA ARG A 248 10.57 25.67 -20.15
C ARG A 248 10.43 24.84 -21.42
N VAL A 249 10.75 25.43 -22.57
CA VAL A 249 10.79 24.73 -23.87
C VAL A 249 11.75 23.53 -23.85
N ASN A 250 12.82 23.61 -23.04
CA ASN A 250 13.78 22.53 -22.86
C ASN A 250 13.16 21.30 -22.19
N ASP A 251 12.22 21.49 -21.26
CA ASP A 251 11.57 20.38 -20.55
C ASP A 251 10.63 19.61 -21.51
N ILE A 252 9.95 20.33 -22.39
CA ILE A 252 9.15 19.75 -23.47
C ILE A 252 10.03 18.94 -24.43
N ASN A 253 11.22 19.44 -24.76
CA ASN A 253 12.16 18.70 -25.62
C ASN A 253 12.67 17.41 -24.94
N LYS A 254 12.90 17.43 -23.64
CA LYS A 254 13.28 16.23 -22.86
C LYS A 254 12.14 15.20 -22.89
N LEU A 255 10.91 15.63 -22.62
CA LEU A 255 9.72 14.77 -22.64
C LEU A 255 9.52 14.12 -24.01
N LEU A 256 9.59 14.89 -25.10
CA LEU A 256 9.44 14.35 -26.46
C LEU A 256 10.55 13.34 -26.82
N LYS A 257 11.77 13.54 -26.32
CA LYS A 257 12.86 12.57 -26.50
C LYS A 257 12.60 11.27 -25.73
N GLN A 258 12.17 11.37 -24.48
CA GLN A 258 11.83 10.21 -23.64
C GLN A 258 10.67 9.42 -24.25
N PHE A 259 9.63 10.11 -24.70
CA PHE A 259 8.51 9.50 -25.41
C PHE A 259 8.94 8.78 -26.69
N ALA A 260 9.79 9.40 -27.52
CA ALA A 260 10.31 8.77 -28.73
C ALA A 260 11.21 7.55 -28.46
N GLN A 261 11.97 7.55 -27.36
CA GLN A 261 12.76 6.40 -26.92
C GLN A 261 11.85 5.24 -26.50
N MET A 262 10.80 5.54 -25.74
CA MET A 262 9.84 4.53 -25.32
C MET A 262 9.04 3.97 -26.49
N GLN A 263 8.61 4.80 -27.44
CA GLN A 263 8.00 4.32 -28.69
C GLN A 263 8.93 3.37 -29.47
N LYS A 264 10.24 3.67 -29.53
CA LYS A 264 11.23 2.77 -30.16
C LYS A 264 11.35 1.45 -29.41
N MET A 265 11.34 1.47 -28.07
CA MET A 265 11.38 0.27 -27.24
C MET A 265 10.11 -0.57 -27.43
N MET A 266 8.94 0.06 -27.37
CA MET A 266 7.64 -0.58 -27.60
C MET A 266 7.54 -1.23 -28.98
N LYS A 267 8.05 -0.56 -30.02
CA LYS A 267 8.09 -1.11 -31.39
C LYS A 267 9.00 -2.35 -31.51
N LYS A 268 10.05 -2.46 -30.68
CA LYS A 268 10.91 -3.64 -30.63
C LYS A 268 10.23 -4.81 -29.92
N VAL A 269 9.49 -4.54 -28.84
CA VAL A 269 8.73 -5.56 -28.08
C VAL A 269 7.57 -6.11 -28.92
N SER A 270 6.79 -5.23 -29.57
CA SER A 270 5.67 -5.60 -30.45
C SER A 270 6.08 -6.48 -31.65
N ARG A 271 7.34 -6.39 -32.10
CA ARG A 271 7.90 -7.20 -33.20
C ARG A 271 8.36 -8.61 -32.79
N GLY A 272 7.98 -9.09 -31.60
CA GLY A 272 8.25 -10.46 -31.16
C GLY A 272 9.53 -10.64 -30.35
N GLY A 273 10.17 -9.55 -29.91
CA GLY A 273 11.23 -9.62 -28.90
C GLY A 273 10.59 -9.64 -27.51
N GLY A 274 10.34 -10.83 -26.96
CA GLY A 274 9.98 -10.96 -25.54
C GLY A 274 10.96 -10.17 -24.66
N LEU A 275 10.46 -9.63 -23.54
CA LEU A 275 11.22 -8.86 -22.55
C LEU A 275 12.33 -9.73 -21.94
N ASN A 276 13.44 -9.88 -22.66
CA ASN A 276 14.63 -10.54 -22.15
C ASN A 276 15.41 -9.52 -21.32
N PHE A 277 14.97 -9.34 -20.07
CA PHE A 277 15.55 -8.43 -19.08
C PHE A 277 17.07 -8.69 -18.87
N GLY A 278 17.55 -9.90 -19.22
CA GLY A 278 18.97 -10.26 -19.18
C GLY A 278 19.86 -9.58 -20.23
N SER A 279 19.34 -9.20 -21.40
CA SER A 279 20.18 -8.59 -22.44
C SER A 279 20.42 -7.08 -22.23
N LEU A 280 19.76 -6.47 -21.25
CA LEU A 280 19.95 -5.06 -20.91
C LEU A 280 21.11 -4.85 -19.91
N MET A 281 21.57 -5.90 -19.22
CA MET A 281 22.65 -5.84 -18.23
C MET A 281 23.96 -6.53 -18.66
N GLY A 282 24.01 -7.15 -19.84
CA GLY A 282 25.13 -8.00 -20.28
C GLY A 282 25.92 -7.52 -21.50
N GLY A 283 26.06 -6.21 -21.73
CA GLY A 283 26.69 -5.68 -22.95
C GLY A 283 27.49 -4.40 -22.73
N GLY A 284 28.48 -4.44 -21.83
CA GLY A 284 29.34 -3.30 -21.51
C GLY A 284 30.74 -3.74 -21.12
N GLY A 285 31.37 -4.61 -21.92
CA GLY A 285 32.74 -5.04 -21.72
C GLY A 285 33.38 -5.36 -23.07
N GLY A 286 34.31 -4.52 -23.51
CA GLY A 286 35.21 -4.82 -24.62
C GLY A 286 35.27 -3.76 -25.71
N GLY A 287 36.36 -2.99 -25.69
CA GLY A 287 36.90 -2.35 -26.88
C GLY A 287 36.85 -0.83 -26.87
N PHE A 288 37.93 -0.19 -26.43
CA PHE A 288 38.69 0.74 -27.27
C PHE A 288 40.07 0.94 -26.65
N MET A 289 41.03 0.20 -27.22
CA MET A 289 42.47 0.39 -27.09
C MET A 289 42.93 1.03 -28.41
N GLY A 290 43.81 2.04 -28.33
CA GLY A 290 44.46 2.73 -29.45
C GLY A 290 43.77 4.05 -29.80
N ARG A 291 44.45 5.20 -29.77
CA ARG A 291 45.88 5.48 -29.90
C ARG A 291 46.16 6.88 -29.34
#